data_AF-A0A957QCB7-F1
#
_entry.id   AF-A0A957QCB7-F1
#
_cell.length_a   1.000
_cell.length_b   1.000
_cell.length_c   1.000
_cell.angle_alpha   90.00
_cell.angle_beta   90.00
_cell.angle_gamma   90.00
#
_symmetry.space_group_name_H-M   'P 1'
#
loop_
_entity.id
_entity.type
_entity.pdbx_description
1 polymer ?
#
loop_
_entity_poly.entity_id
_entity_poly.type
_entity_poly.pdbx_seq_one_letter_code
_entity_poly.pdbx_strand_id
1 'polypeptide(L)'
;HYDQFAGETGEVRPGHTDLVKHHKSQGFVDVRGGGRSSYRSTITDVVGGSIARVYLQQTFGTIFLSSIVQVGPLKTEKSLAAHFEDVIAHRRSLSVTQDEIDAVETILAEAEIQSLDPDFAAEAAELIKRTRIDGDSIGAAVEVVAVNPPALISETLYQSLKIRLMGALGGLNAAQSCEVGHGVGVIERLGSQNNDPIRRSGYQANSHGGLLGGVTTGMPVVCRVGFKPTSTITKPQQSVRKNLQEIDFELQKGRHDPCVGVRAGVTLESRMAIEIMNAVLMHQSAHVDPAAFRLFGDTGQHE
;
A
#
# COMPACT_ATOMS: atom_id res chain seq x y z
N HIS A 1 -5.49 8.57 30.27
CA HIS A 1 -5.65 8.93 28.83
C HIS A 1 -6.58 7.97 28.08
N TYR A 2 -6.62 6.67 28.43
CA TYR A 2 -7.50 5.69 27.77
C TYR A 2 -8.65 5.22 28.66
N ASP A 3 -8.82 5.84 29.83
CA ASP A 3 -9.78 5.44 30.85
C ASP A 3 -11.23 5.54 30.35
N GLN A 4 -11.51 6.50 29.46
CA GLN A 4 -12.77 6.65 28.72
C GLN A 4 -13.20 5.37 27.98
N PHE A 5 -12.24 4.55 27.55
CA PHE A 5 -12.49 3.35 26.76
C PHE A 5 -12.44 2.06 27.61
N ALA A 6 -12.07 2.14 28.89
CA ALA A 6 -11.82 1.00 29.77
C ALA A 6 -13.10 0.30 30.28
N GLY A 7 -12.98 -0.98 30.63
CA GLY A 7 -14.07 -1.75 31.26
C GLY A 7 -15.20 -2.18 30.32
N GLU A 8 -16.25 -2.74 30.92
CA GLU A 8 -17.48 -3.22 30.25
C GLU A 8 -18.42 -2.09 29.81
N THR A 9 -18.27 -0.90 30.40
CA THR A 9 -19.04 0.32 30.07
C THR A 9 -18.19 1.37 29.36
N GLY A 10 -16.99 0.98 28.91
CA GLY A 10 -16.10 1.85 28.14
C GLY A 10 -16.75 2.32 26.84
N GLU A 11 -16.44 3.56 26.45
CA GLU A 11 -17.02 4.20 25.26
C GLU A 11 -16.44 3.59 23.98
N VAL A 12 -17.26 3.46 22.96
CA VAL A 12 -16.85 2.96 21.64
C VAL A 12 -16.61 4.15 20.73
N ARG A 13 -15.46 4.21 20.06
CA ARG A 13 -15.24 5.22 19.03
C ARG A 13 -15.90 4.76 17.72
N PRO A 14 -16.78 5.57 17.11
CA PRO A 14 -17.29 5.27 15.78
C PRO A 14 -16.15 5.06 14.78
N GLY A 15 -16.31 4.10 13.88
CA GLY A 15 -15.31 3.76 12.87
C GLY A 15 -14.01 3.12 13.39
N HIS A 16 -13.90 2.80 14.68
CA HIS A 16 -12.81 1.99 15.25
C HIS A 16 -13.23 0.53 15.48
N THR A 17 -12.26 -0.30 15.84
CA THR A 17 -12.49 -1.72 16.14
C THR A 17 -13.01 -1.99 17.56
N ASP A 18 -13.30 -0.96 18.36
CA ASP A 18 -13.48 -1.08 19.82
C ASP A 18 -14.59 -2.06 20.20
N LEU A 19 -15.79 -1.91 19.60
CA LEU A 19 -16.94 -2.77 19.87
C LEU A 19 -16.73 -4.20 19.36
N VAL A 20 -16.33 -4.34 18.09
CA VAL A 20 -16.13 -5.65 17.46
C VAL A 20 -15.03 -6.45 18.16
N LYS A 21 -13.96 -5.79 18.63
CA LYS A 21 -12.93 -6.43 19.43
C LYS A 21 -13.46 -6.88 20.78
N HIS A 22 -14.19 -6.00 21.48
CA HIS A 22 -14.72 -6.31 22.80
C HIS A 22 -15.57 -7.58 22.77
N HIS A 23 -16.48 -7.71 21.80
CA HIS A 23 -17.29 -8.92 21.67
C HIS A 23 -16.48 -10.12 21.13
N LYS A 24 -15.61 -9.93 20.13
CA LYS A 24 -14.78 -11.02 19.58
C LYS A 24 -13.86 -11.65 20.62
N SER A 25 -13.33 -10.83 21.52
CA SER A 25 -12.44 -11.30 22.59
C SER A 25 -13.17 -11.57 23.90
N GLN A 26 -14.50 -11.59 23.92
CA GLN A 26 -15.30 -11.83 25.14
C GLN A 26 -14.87 -10.95 26.33
N GLY A 27 -14.63 -9.66 26.07
CA GLY A 27 -14.23 -8.70 27.11
C GLY A 27 -12.71 -8.53 27.28
N PHE A 28 -11.88 -9.47 26.81
CA PHE A 28 -10.42 -9.43 26.93
C PHE A 28 -9.75 -8.47 25.93
N VAL A 29 -9.96 -7.15 26.08
CA VAL A 29 -9.38 -6.11 25.23
C VAL A 29 -8.50 -5.14 26.02
N ASP A 30 -7.28 -4.93 25.55
CA ASP A 30 -6.46 -3.79 25.96
C ASP A 30 -6.92 -2.51 25.24
N VAL A 31 -7.42 -1.57 26.03
CA VAL A 31 -8.04 -0.31 25.56
C VAL A 31 -7.02 0.77 25.24
N ARG A 32 -5.75 0.58 25.60
CA ARG A 32 -4.66 1.54 25.35
C ARG A 32 -4.32 1.68 23.87
N GLY A 33 -4.92 0.85 23.02
CA GLY A 33 -4.58 0.75 21.60
C GLY A 33 -3.22 0.06 21.43
N GLY A 34 -3.19 -0.95 20.59
CA GLY A 34 -2.04 -1.84 20.48
C GLY A 34 -2.44 -3.21 19.96
N GLY A 35 -1.44 -4.06 19.70
CA GLY A 35 -1.64 -5.38 19.09
C GLY A 35 -2.00 -5.31 17.60
N ARG A 36 -2.55 -6.42 17.07
CA ARG A 36 -2.70 -6.69 15.62
C ARG A 36 -3.65 -5.76 14.84
N SER A 37 -4.35 -4.82 15.49
CA SER A 37 -5.20 -3.84 14.78
C SER A 37 -4.68 -2.41 14.87
N SER A 38 -3.57 -2.21 15.57
CA SER A 38 -2.92 -0.90 15.66
C SER A 38 -2.06 -0.72 14.43
N TYR A 39 -2.05 0.48 13.86
CA TYR A 39 -1.10 0.82 12.80
C TYR A 39 0.36 0.61 13.25
N ARG A 40 0.65 0.61 14.57
CA ARG A 40 1.98 0.27 15.09
C ARG A 40 2.49 -1.11 14.67
N SER A 41 1.61 -2.06 14.31
CA SER A 41 2.05 -3.36 13.80
C SER A 41 2.78 -3.23 12.46
N THR A 42 2.55 -2.17 11.69
CA THR A 42 3.22 -1.98 10.40
C THR A 42 4.70 -1.63 10.53
N ILE A 43 5.20 -1.33 11.73
CA ILE A 43 6.64 -1.13 11.98
C ILE A 43 7.43 -2.38 11.55
N THR A 44 6.90 -3.59 11.80
CA THR A 44 7.55 -4.83 11.37
C THR A 44 7.53 -5.01 9.86
N ASP A 45 6.46 -4.55 9.19
CA ASP A 45 6.39 -4.53 7.73
C ASP A 45 7.44 -3.57 7.16
N VAL A 46 7.65 -2.40 7.79
CA VAL A 46 8.69 -1.46 7.36
C VAL A 46 10.08 -2.07 7.50
N VAL A 47 10.40 -2.70 8.65
CA VAL A 47 11.68 -3.37 8.87
C VAL A 47 11.92 -4.49 7.84
N GLY A 48 10.94 -5.39 7.65
CA GLY A 48 11.06 -6.46 6.66
C GLY A 48 11.13 -5.93 5.22
N GLY A 49 10.38 -4.88 4.92
CA GLY A 49 10.38 -4.20 3.64
C GLY A 49 11.71 -3.53 3.33
N SER A 50 12.43 -2.99 4.31
CA SER A 50 13.77 -2.44 4.10
C SER A 50 14.75 -3.52 3.62
N ILE A 51 14.68 -4.73 4.19
CA ILE A 51 15.50 -5.86 3.73
C ILE A 51 15.14 -6.25 2.30
N ALA A 52 13.84 -6.34 2.00
CA ALA A 52 13.35 -6.65 0.66
C ALA A 52 13.77 -5.61 -0.38
N ARG A 53 13.67 -4.32 -0.03
CA ARG A 53 14.10 -3.20 -0.89
C ARG A 53 15.59 -3.28 -1.20
N VAL A 54 16.44 -3.48 -0.20
CA VAL A 54 17.89 -3.62 -0.40
C VAL A 54 18.21 -4.80 -1.32
N TYR A 55 17.61 -5.97 -1.06
CA TYR A 55 17.83 -7.15 -1.91
C TYR A 55 17.40 -6.91 -3.36
N LEU A 56 16.19 -6.37 -3.56
CA LEU A 56 15.63 -6.15 -4.90
C LEU A 56 16.37 -5.05 -5.67
N GLN A 57 16.80 -3.98 -4.99
CA GLN A 57 17.63 -2.94 -5.58
C GLN A 57 18.99 -3.50 -6.03
N GLN A 58 19.67 -4.26 -5.16
CA GLN A 58 20.99 -4.83 -5.48
C GLN A 58 20.94 -5.89 -6.58
N THR A 59 19.86 -6.67 -6.63
CA THR A 59 19.74 -7.81 -7.56
C THR A 59 19.17 -7.39 -8.91
N PHE A 60 18.18 -6.48 -8.93
CA PHE A 60 17.41 -6.15 -10.13
C PHE A 60 17.37 -4.65 -10.45
N GLY A 61 17.90 -3.79 -9.58
CA GLY A 61 17.70 -2.34 -9.69
C GLY A 61 16.26 -1.90 -9.43
N THR A 62 15.45 -2.74 -8.76
CA THR A 62 14.05 -2.41 -8.44
C THR A 62 13.98 -1.37 -7.33
N ILE A 63 13.25 -0.29 -7.57
CA ILE A 63 13.00 0.79 -6.59
C ILE A 63 11.50 0.92 -6.34
N PHE A 64 11.15 1.29 -5.11
CA PHE A 64 9.76 1.45 -4.66
C PHE A 64 9.52 2.91 -4.29
N LEU A 65 8.52 3.51 -4.93
CA LEU A 65 8.14 4.90 -4.73
C LEU A 65 6.66 4.98 -4.43
N SER A 66 6.27 5.95 -3.62
CA SER A 66 4.87 6.30 -3.39
C SER A 66 4.62 7.79 -3.51
N SER A 67 3.42 8.13 -3.97
CA SER A 67 2.96 9.49 -4.20
C SER A 67 1.49 9.61 -3.81
N ILE A 68 1.14 10.65 -3.05
CA ILE A 68 -0.26 10.99 -2.76
C ILE A 68 -0.87 11.53 -4.06
N VAL A 69 -2.00 10.96 -4.47
CA VAL A 69 -2.68 11.29 -5.74
C VAL A 69 -4.08 11.87 -5.54
N GLN A 70 -4.64 11.78 -4.33
CA GLN A 70 -5.92 12.39 -4.01
C GLN A 70 -6.01 12.69 -2.51
N VAL A 71 -6.59 13.84 -2.16
CA VAL A 71 -6.98 14.20 -0.80
C VAL A 71 -8.39 14.78 -0.84
N GLY A 72 -9.35 14.05 -0.28
CA GLY A 72 -10.76 14.39 -0.40
C GLY A 72 -11.19 14.61 -1.86
N PRO A 73 -11.71 15.80 -2.22
CA PRO A 73 -12.11 16.12 -3.59
C PRO A 73 -10.94 16.48 -4.53
N LEU A 74 -9.76 16.84 -3.99
CA LEU A 74 -8.61 17.25 -4.79
C LEU A 74 -7.89 16.04 -5.37
N LYS A 75 -7.63 16.04 -6.68
CA LYS A 75 -6.91 14.99 -7.40
C LYS A 75 -5.74 15.59 -8.17
N THR A 76 -4.61 14.90 -8.19
CA THR A 76 -3.46 15.27 -9.03
C THR A 76 -3.70 14.93 -10.49
N GLU A 77 -3.11 15.70 -11.40
CA GLU A 77 -2.98 15.32 -12.81
C GLU A 77 -1.65 14.59 -13.11
N LYS A 78 -0.67 14.67 -12.20
CA LYS A 78 0.64 14.02 -12.34
C LYS A 78 0.74 12.81 -11.40
N SER A 79 1.02 11.64 -11.97
CA SER A 79 1.19 10.40 -11.22
C SER A 79 2.56 9.77 -11.52
N LEU A 80 3.06 8.93 -10.59
CA LEU A 80 4.29 8.16 -10.81
C LEU A 80 4.10 7.19 -11.97
N ALA A 81 2.91 6.57 -12.06
CA ALA A 81 2.58 5.65 -13.13
C ALA A 81 2.72 6.29 -14.52
N ALA A 82 2.11 7.45 -14.73
CA ALA A 82 2.20 8.17 -16.00
C ALA A 82 3.63 8.64 -16.29
N HIS A 83 4.32 9.17 -15.26
CA HIS A 83 5.70 9.62 -15.40
C HIS A 83 6.65 8.52 -15.87
N PHE A 84 6.63 7.35 -15.22
CA PHE A 84 7.52 6.25 -15.60
C PHE A 84 7.12 5.58 -16.93
N GLU A 85 5.84 5.58 -17.28
CA GLU A 85 5.40 5.15 -18.62
C GLU A 85 5.99 6.07 -19.71
N ASP A 86 5.96 7.38 -19.50
CA ASP A 86 6.57 8.36 -20.40
C ASP A 86 8.10 8.15 -20.49
N VAL A 87 8.79 8.01 -19.35
CA VAL A 87 10.25 7.76 -19.35
C VAL A 87 10.61 6.52 -20.17
N ILE A 88 9.90 5.41 -19.96
CA ILE A 88 10.10 4.16 -20.69
C ILE A 88 9.84 4.35 -22.19
N ALA A 89 8.76 5.06 -22.56
CA ALA A 89 8.41 5.33 -23.94
C ALA A 89 9.49 6.15 -24.66
N HIS A 90 10.02 7.19 -24.02
CA HIS A 90 11.08 8.05 -24.58
C HIS A 90 12.39 7.29 -24.74
N ARG A 91 12.77 6.46 -23.75
CA ARG A 91 13.99 5.64 -23.80
C ARG A 91 13.91 4.49 -24.79
N ARG A 92 12.70 4.00 -25.09
CA ARG A 92 12.44 2.74 -25.81
C ARG A 92 13.09 1.54 -25.12
N SER A 93 13.13 1.58 -23.78
CA SER A 93 13.69 0.54 -22.91
C SER A 93 12.85 0.45 -21.63
N LEU A 94 12.57 -0.77 -21.19
CA LEU A 94 11.86 -1.03 -19.93
C LEU A 94 12.68 -0.63 -18.69
N SER A 95 14.00 -0.49 -18.83
CA SER A 95 14.87 -0.11 -17.73
C SER A 95 14.97 1.41 -17.59
N VAL A 96 14.56 1.88 -16.41
CA VAL A 96 14.71 3.24 -15.92
C VAL A 96 16.04 3.36 -15.16
N THR A 97 16.78 4.44 -15.38
CA THR A 97 18.08 4.67 -14.77
C THR A 97 17.96 5.22 -13.35
N GLN A 98 19.04 5.10 -12.57
CA GLN A 98 19.10 5.67 -11.23
C GLN A 98 18.92 7.20 -11.26
N ASP A 99 19.55 7.92 -12.19
CA ASP A 99 19.42 9.38 -12.31
C ASP A 99 17.95 9.82 -12.55
N GLU A 100 17.20 9.06 -13.36
CA GLU A 100 15.77 9.32 -13.60
C GLU A 100 14.92 9.07 -12.34
N ILE A 101 15.30 8.10 -11.53
CA ILE A 101 14.64 7.79 -10.25
C ILE A 101 14.99 8.85 -9.20
N ASP A 102 16.26 9.23 -9.09
CA ASP A 102 16.76 10.22 -8.12
C ASP A 102 16.10 11.59 -8.34
N ALA A 103 15.84 11.96 -9.60
CA ALA A 103 15.11 13.17 -9.95
C ALA A 103 13.68 13.16 -9.38
N VAL A 104 12.99 12.01 -9.45
CA VAL A 104 11.65 11.84 -8.87
C VAL A 104 11.70 11.86 -7.34
N GLU A 105 12.66 11.16 -6.73
CA GLU A 105 12.84 11.16 -5.28
C GLU A 105 13.10 12.56 -4.73
N THR A 106 13.87 13.38 -5.45
CA THR A 106 14.12 14.78 -5.08
C THR A 106 12.81 15.58 -5.04
N ILE A 107 11.97 15.47 -6.07
CA ILE A 107 10.66 16.15 -6.09
C ILE A 107 9.78 15.70 -4.92
N LEU A 108 9.71 14.39 -4.67
CA LEU A 108 8.91 13.82 -3.59
C LEU A 108 9.39 14.26 -2.20
N ALA A 109 10.70 14.44 -2.02
CA ALA A 109 11.30 14.84 -0.75
C ALA A 109 11.13 16.33 -0.43
N GLU A 110 11.06 17.18 -1.46
CA GLU A 110 10.89 18.63 -1.31
C GLU A 110 9.43 19.06 -1.12
N ALA A 111 8.47 18.22 -1.53
CA ALA A 111 7.05 18.53 -1.45
C ALA A 111 6.51 18.55 0.00
N GLU A 112 5.56 19.46 0.28
CA GLU A 112 4.94 19.59 1.63
C GLU A 112 4.21 18.31 2.07
N ILE A 113 3.60 17.61 1.11
CA ILE A 113 3.16 16.23 1.25
C ILE A 113 3.79 15.44 0.10
N GLN A 114 4.13 14.17 0.35
CA GLN A 114 4.84 13.30 -0.60
C GLN A 114 4.01 13.06 -1.86
N SER A 115 4.14 13.93 -2.85
CA SER A 115 3.43 13.89 -4.14
C SER A 115 4.33 14.39 -5.26
N LEU A 116 4.19 13.79 -6.44
CA LEU A 116 4.91 14.21 -7.65
C LEU A 116 4.44 15.57 -8.18
N ASP A 117 3.30 16.07 -7.72
CA ASP A 117 2.71 17.34 -8.15
C ASP A 117 2.78 18.39 -7.02
N PRO A 118 3.76 19.32 -7.05
CA PRO A 118 3.96 20.28 -5.98
C PRO A 118 2.77 21.23 -5.77
N ASP A 119 2.07 21.60 -6.84
CA ASP A 119 0.91 22.49 -6.78
C ASP A 119 -0.25 21.81 -6.04
N PHE A 120 -0.58 20.57 -6.45
CA PHE A 120 -1.53 19.72 -5.75
C PHE A 120 -1.09 19.47 -4.30
N ALA A 121 0.20 19.24 -4.05
CA ALA A 121 0.73 18.98 -2.71
C ALA A 121 0.44 20.15 -1.75
N ALA A 122 0.69 21.38 -2.19
CA ALA A 122 0.42 22.58 -1.41
C ALA A 122 -1.09 22.78 -1.13
N GLU A 123 -1.93 22.60 -2.15
CA GLU A 123 -3.39 22.73 -1.99
C GLU A 123 -3.96 21.66 -1.04
N ALA A 124 -3.51 20.42 -1.19
CA ALA A 124 -3.93 19.31 -0.35
C ALA A 124 -3.44 19.46 1.09
N ALA A 125 -2.22 19.97 1.32
CA ALA A 125 -1.71 20.25 2.65
C ALA A 125 -2.53 21.30 3.38
N GLU A 126 -2.89 22.39 2.69
CA GLU A 126 -3.76 23.43 3.25
C GLU A 126 -5.18 22.91 3.51
N LEU A 127 -5.73 22.05 2.64
CA LEU A 127 -7.02 21.39 2.88
C LEU A 127 -6.99 20.49 4.13
N ILE A 128 -5.95 19.68 4.31
CA ILE A 128 -5.76 18.85 5.51
C ILE A 128 -5.68 19.72 6.76
N LYS A 129 -4.94 20.83 6.68
CA LYS A 129 -4.79 21.77 7.78
C LYS A 129 -6.12 22.44 8.16
N ARG A 130 -6.92 22.88 7.19
CA ARG A 130 -8.26 23.44 7.42
C ARG A 130 -9.20 22.41 8.05
N THR A 131 -9.24 21.20 7.48
CA THR A 131 -10.05 20.09 7.99
C THR A 131 -9.73 19.79 9.47
N ARG A 132 -8.44 19.81 9.83
CA ARG A 132 -8.00 19.66 11.22
C ARG A 132 -8.49 20.79 12.12
N ILE A 133 -8.43 22.04 11.66
CA ILE A 133 -8.90 23.21 12.42
C ILE A 133 -10.41 23.11 12.67
N ASP A 134 -11.16 22.61 11.69
CA ASP A 134 -12.60 22.35 11.79
C ASP A 134 -12.96 21.14 12.67
N GLY A 135 -11.95 20.49 13.26
CA GLY A 135 -12.14 19.37 14.17
C GLY A 135 -12.51 18.05 13.50
N ASP A 136 -12.27 17.94 12.19
CA ASP A 136 -12.63 16.80 11.35
C ASP A 136 -11.40 16.09 10.77
N SER A 137 -11.64 15.10 9.92
CA SER A 137 -10.61 14.41 9.14
C SER A 137 -11.04 14.17 7.70
N ILE A 138 -10.08 13.86 6.84
CA ILE A 138 -10.31 13.61 5.42
C ILE A 138 -9.57 12.36 4.95
N GLY A 139 -10.10 11.71 3.91
CA GLY A 139 -9.48 10.55 3.27
C GLY A 139 -8.46 10.96 2.22
N ALA A 140 -7.65 10.00 1.77
CA ALA A 140 -6.67 10.20 0.71
C ALA A 140 -6.45 8.91 -0.10
N ALA A 141 -5.92 9.04 -1.31
CA ALA A 141 -5.40 7.92 -2.08
C ALA A 141 -3.90 8.08 -2.30
N VAL A 142 -3.18 6.96 -2.16
CA VAL A 142 -1.73 6.87 -2.37
C VAL A 142 -1.47 5.89 -3.49
N GLU A 143 -0.72 6.33 -4.48
CA GLU A 143 -0.15 5.48 -5.51
C GLU A 143 1.19 4.94 -5.03
N VAL A 144 1.44 3.66 -5.25
CA VAL A 144 2.72 2.99 -4.97
C VAL A 144 3.16 2.26 -6.24
N VAL A 145 4.41 2.45 -6.61
CA VAL A 145 5.01 1.94 -7.85
C VAL A 145 6.31 1.21 -7.54
N ALA A 146 6.44 -0.01 -8.06
CA ALA A 146 7.74 -0.67 -8.19
C ALA A 146 8.28 -0.41 -9.60
N VAL A 147 9.37 0.35 -9.68
CA VAL A 147 10.10 0.64 -10.91
C VAL A 147 11.16 -0.43 -11.14
N ASN A 148 11.41 -0.82 -12.39
CA ASN A 148 12.31 -1.92 -12.75
C ASN A 148 11.99 -3.25 -12.03
N PRO A 149 10.72 -3.71 -11.96
CA PRO A 149 10.43 -5.02 -11.39
C PRO A 149 11.04 -6.11 -12.28
N PRO A 150 11.57 -7.22 -11.73
CA PRO A 150 11.93 -8.37 -12.55
C PRO A 150 10.69 -8.85 -13.32
N ALA A 151 10.85 -9.15 -14.60
CA ALA A 151 9.78 -9.73 -15.41
C ALA A 151 9.59 -11.22 -15.09
N LEU A 152 8.41 -11.76 -15.42
CA LEU A 152 8.07 -13.18 -15.34
C LEU A 152 7.98 -13.78 -13.92
N ILE A 153 7.96 -12.94 -12.88
CA ILE A 153 7.80 -13.43 -11.50
C ILE A 153 6.32 -13.61 -11.15
N SER A 154 6.09 -14.54 -10.22
CA SER A 154 4.78 -15.00 -9.74
C SER A 154 4.04 -16.00 -10.62
N GLU A 155 2.94 -16.51 -10.06
CA GLU A 155 2.06 -17.53 -10.62
C GLU A 155 0.79 -16.86 -11.16
N THR A 156 -0.01 -17.63 -11.91
CA THR A 156 -1.35 -17.18 -12.31
C THR A 156 -2.41 -17.59 -11.29
N LEU A 157 -3.63 -17.03 -11.42
CA LEU A 157 -4.80 -17.38 -10.61
C LEU A 157 -4.61 -17.11 -9.09
N TYR A 158 -4.85 -18.11 -8.24
CA TYR A 158 -5.17 -17.99 -6.81
C TYR A 158 -4.02 -17.54 -5.90
N GLN A 159 -2.78 -17.59 -6.37
CA GLN A 159 -1.59 -17.10 -5.62
C GLN A 159 -0.79 -16.07 -6.42
N SER A 160 -1.43 -15.48 -7.43
CA SER A 160 -0.78 -14.47 -8.25
C SER A 160 -0.38 -13.24 -7.45
N LEU A 161 0.67 -12.56 -7.92
CA LEU A 161 1.16 -11.33 -7.29
C LEU A 161 0.06 -10.28 -7.23
N LYS A 162 -0.82 -10.21 -8.24
CA LYS A 162 -1.99 -9.31 -8.24
C LYS A 162 -2.87 -9.52 -7.00
N ILE A 163 -3.27 -10.75 -6.70
CA ILE A 163 -4.13 -11.06 -5.54
C ILE A 163 -3.38 -10.74 -4.24
N ARG A 164 -2.11 -11.15 -4.15
CA ARG A 164 -1.29 -10.90 -2.95
C ARG A 164 -1.10 -9.41 -2.69
N LEU A 165 -0.82 -8.60 -3.71
CA LEU A 165 -0.71 -7.15 -3.57
C LEU A 165 -2.04 -6.51 -3.17
N MET A 166 -3.15 -6.87 -3.82
CA MET A 166 -4.47 -6.36 -3.45
C MET A 166 -4.81 -6.66 -1.97
N GLY A 167 -4.49 -7.86 -1.49
CA GLY A 167 -4.69 -8.24 -0.10
C GLY A 167 -3.70 -7.56 0.87
N ALA A 168 -2.41 -7.55 0.53
CA ALA A 168 -1.34 -7.02 1.36
C ALA A 168 -1.40 -5.49 1.53
N LEU A 169 -1.80 -4.79 0.47
CA LEU A 169 -1.91 -3.33 0.44
C LEU A 169 -3.31 -2.87 0.88
N GLY A 170 -4.37 -3.48 0.32
CA GLY A 170 -5.75 -3.17 0.68
C GLY A 170 -6.16 -3.62 2.09
N GLY A 171 -5.40 -4.55 2.68
CA GLY A 171 -5.57 -5.00 4.07
C GLY A 171 -4.94 -4.09 5.13
N LEU A 172 -4.23 -3.03 4.74
CA LEU A 172 -3.69 -2.06 5.70
C LEU A 172 -4.80 -1.35 6.47
N ASN A 173 -4.50 -0.91 7.69
CA ASN A 173 -5.50 -0.21 8.50
C ASN A 173 -6.00 1.05 7.78
N ALA A 174 -7.30 1.29 7.85
CA ALA A 174 -8.00 2.38 7.18
C ALA A 174 -8.04 2.32 5.64
N ALA A 175 -7.32 1.40 4.98
CA ALA A 175 -7.51 1.15 3.55
C ALA A 175 -8.92 0.62 3.28
N GLN A 176 -9.57 1.12 2.23
CA GLN A 176 -10.92 0.72 1.80
C GLN A 176 -10.98 0.37 0.30
N SER A 177 -9.90 0.63 -0.45
CA SER A 177 -9.77 0.24 -1.85
C SER A 177 -8.31 -0.06 -2.17
N CYS A 178 -8.08 -0.98 -3.11
CA CYS A 178 -6.78 -1.25 -3.70
C CYS A 178 -6.98 -1.57 -5.18
N GLU A 179 -6.44 -0.71 -6.03
CA GLU A 179 -6.54 -0.78 -7.48
C GLU A 179 -5.18 -1.13 -8.08
N VAL A 180 -5.17 -1.83 -9.21
CA VAL A 180 -3.95 -2.17 -9.97
C VAL A 180 -4.04 -1.54 -11.36
N GLY A 181 -2.98 -0.88 -11.82
CA GLY A 181 -2.96 -0.18 -13.11
C GLY A 181 -4.03 0.89 -13.19
N HIS A 182 -4.83 0.89 -14.26
CA HIS A 182 -5.96 1.81 -14.42
C HIS A 182 -7.12 1.60 -13.43
N GLY A 183 -7.10 0.52 -12.63
CA GLY A 183 -8.07 0.36 -11.55
C GLY A 183 -9.52 0.33 -12.03
N VAL A 184 -10.40 1.06 -11.34
CA VAL A 184 -11.82 1.20 -11.75
C VAL A 184 -11.99 1.83 -13.14
N GLY A 185 -11.02 2.62 -13.59
CA GLY A 185 -11.06 3.30 -14.89
C GLY A 185 -11.10 2.36 -16.09
N VAL A 186 -10.82 1.06 -15.91
CA VAL A 186 -10.94 0.06 -16.99
C VAL A 186 -12.38 -0.17 -17.43
N ILE A 187 -13.37 0.13 -16.58
CA ILE A 187 -14.80 -0.10 -16.87
C ILE A 187 -15.27 0.73 -18.07
N GLU A 188 -14.68 1.91 -18.26
CA GLU A 188 -15.07 2.86 -19.31
C GLU A 188 -14.29 2.65 -20.63
N ARG A 189 -13.33 1.73 -20.66
CA ARG A 189 -12.39 1.57 -21.78
C ARG A 189 -12.85 0.49 -22.77
N LEU A 190 -12.62 0.77 -24.05
CA LEU A 190 -12.67 -0.26 -25.09
C LEU A 190 -11.39 -1.12 -25.05
N GLY A 191 -11.47 -2.34 -25.57
CA GLY A 191 -10.31 -3.22 -25.68
C GLY A 191 -9.15 -2.59 -26.47
N SER A 192 -9.44 -1.81 -27.52
CA SER A 192 -8.43 -1.08 -28.29
C SER A 192 -7.71 0.02 -27.50
N GLN A 193 -8.29 0.47 -26.37
CA GLN A 193 -7.71 1.48 -25.48
C GLN A 193 -7.04 0.84 -24.25
N ASN A 194 -7.50 -0.33 -23.81
CA ASN A 194 -6.98 -1.00 -22.62
C ASN A 194 -5.85 -1.99 -22.93
N ASN A 195 -5.81 -2.54 -24.14
CA ASN A 195 -4.76 -3.48 -24.53
C ASN A 195 -3.42 -2.76 -24.67
N ASP A 196 -2.42 -3.17 -23.89
CA ASP A 196 -1.08 -2.62 -23.97
C ASP A 196 -0.36 -3.19 -25.21
N PRO A 197 0.02 -2.37 -26.21
CA PRO A 197 0.66 -2.87 -27.43
C PRO A 197 2.02 -3.48 -27.12
N ILE A 198 2.44 -4.47 -27.93
CA ILE A 198 3.71 -5.18 -27.76
C ILE A 198 4.59 -4.98 -28.99
N ARG A 199 5.85 -4.60 -28.77
CA ARG A 199 6.90 -4.51 -29.79
C ARG A 199 8.11 -5.31 -29.34
N ARG A 200 9.14 -5.40 -30.19
CA ARG A 200 10.41 -6.09 -29.85
C ARG A 200 11.08 -5.49 -28.61
N SER A 201 10.89 -4.20 -28.35
CA SER A 201 11.43 -3.50 -27.17
C SER A 201 10.61 -3.72 -25.88
N GLY A 202 9.48 -4.43 -25.94
CA GLY A 202 8.62 -4.71 -24.79
C GLY A 202 7.19 -4.19 -24.94
N TYR A 203 6.48 -4.11 -23.83
CA TYR A 203 5.17 -3.45 -23.75
C TYR A 203 5.31 -1.94 -23.99
N GLN A 204 4.33 -1.36 -24.67
CA GLN A 204 4.34 0.05 -25.09
C GLN A 204 3.41 0.95 -24.27
N ALA A 205 2.62 0.36 -23.37
CA ALA A 205 1.73 1.04 -22.45
C ALA A 205 1.59 0.20 -21.17
N ASN A 206 1.04 0.77 -20.10
CA ASN A 206 0.95 0.09 -18.79
C ASN A 206 -0.45 0.08 -18.15
N SER A 207 -1.49 -0.13 -18.96
CA SER A 207 -2.88 -0.13 -18.51
C SER A 207 -3.16 -1.15 -17.40
N HIS A 208 -2.43 -2.26 -17.41
CA HIS A 208 -2.58 -3.34 -16.44
C HIS A 208 -1.67 -3.21 -15.20
N GLY A 209 -0.93 -2.10 -15.07
CA GLY A 209 -0.12 -1.80 -13.89
C GLY A 209 0.99 -2.83 -13.65
N GLY A 210 1.67 -3.23 -14.72
CA GLY A 210 2.81 -4.13 -14.71
C GLY A 210 2.43 -5.61 -14.64
N LEU A 211 1.14 -5.96 -14.52
CA LEU A 211 0.68 -7.31 -14.22
C LEU A 211 -0.31 -7.85 -15.25
N LEU A 212 0.04 -8.94 -15.94
CA LEU A 212 -0.86 -9.68 -16.83
C LEU A 212 -1.00 -11.12 -16.35
N GLY A 213 -2.25 -11.57 -16.15
CA GLY A 213 -2.51 -12.85 -15.46
C GLY A 213 -1.99 -12.88 -14.01
N GLY A 214 -1.56 -11.73 -13.47
CA GLY A 214 -0.91 -11.59 -12.18
C GLY A 214 0.59 -11.91 -12.17
N VAL A 215 1.21 -12.03 -13.34
CA VAL A 215 2.66 -12.15 -13.58
C VAL A 215 3.22 -10.80 -14.01
N THR A 216 4.45 -10.47 -13.59
CA THR A 216 5.10 -9.21 -13.98
C THR A 216 5.51 -9.18 -15.45
N THR A 217 5.27 -8.05 -16.09
CA THR A 217 5.60 -7.82 -17.51
C THR A 217 6.98 -7.17 -17.72
N GLY A 218 7.59 -6.65 -16.65
CA GLY A 218 8.75 -5.77 -16.69
C GLY A 218 8.41 -4.28 -16.75
N MET A 219 7.15 -3.93 -17.07
CA MET A 219 6.64 -2.56 -16.83
C MET A 219 6.49 -2.31 -15.33
N PRO A 220 6.52 -1.05 -14.86
CA PRO A 220 6.33 -0.71 -13.46
C PRO A 220 5.08 -1.37 -12.87
N VAL A 221 5.19 -1.97 -11.69
CA VAL A 221 4.03 -2.50 -10.97
C VAL A 221 3.34 -1.35 -10.25
N VAL A 222 2.08 -1.07 -10.59
CA VAL A 222 1.35 0.10 -10.11
C VAL A 222 0.15 -0.33 -9.29
N CYS A 223 0.06 0.15 -8.05
CA CYS A 223 -1.14 0.04 -7.22
C CYS A 223 -1.57 1.39 -6.66
N ARG A 224 -2.88 1.60 -6.50
CA ARG A 224 -3.44 2.77 -5.81
C ARG A 224 -4.33 2.34 -4.66
N VAL A 225 -4.07 2.88 -3.48
CA VAL A 225 -4.77 2.50 -2.24
C VAL A 225 -5.51 3.70 -1.67
N GLY A 226 -6.82 3.58 -1.53
CA GLY A 226 -7.67 4.60 -0.92
C GLY A 226 -7.85 4.33 0.57
N PHE A 227 -7.62 5.37 1.37
CA PHE A 227 -7.78 5.36 2.82
C PHE A 227 -8.98 6.20 3.22
N LYS A 228 -9.82 5.65 4.11
CA LYS A 228 -10.92 6.40 4.71
C LYS A 228 -10.40 7.56 5.58
N PRO A 229 -11.23 8.58 5.86
CA PRO A 229 -10.94 9.56 6.89
C PRO A 229 -10.64 8.91 8.25
N THR A 230 -9.81 9.57 9.05
CA THR A 230 -9.45 9.12 10.39
C THR A 230 -10.68 9.11 11.30
N SER A 231 -11.04 7.94 11.84
CA SER A 231 -12.28 7.85 12.63
C SER A 231 -12.28 8.68 13.92
N THR A 232 -11.09 8.99 14.46
CA THR A 232 -10.95 9.85 15.64
C THR A 232 -10.96 11.31 15.21
N ILE A 233 -12.02 12.04 15.58
CA ILE A 233 -12.23 13.48 15.32
C ILE A 233 -12.69 14.18 16.62
N THR A 234 -12.70 15.52 16.65
CA THR A 234 -13.17 16.27 17.85
C THR A 234 -14.66 16.57 17.83
N LYS A 235 -15.32 16.44 16.68
CA LYS A 235 -16.77 16.64 16.58
C LYS A 235 -17.53 15.58 17.39
N PRO A 236 -18.64 15.95 18.07
CA PRO A 236 -19.51 14.98 18.73
C PRO A 236 -20.07 13.96 17.73
N GLN A 237 -20.20 12.71 18.16
CA GLN A 237 -20.70 11.62 17.33
C GLN A 237 -21.66 10.73 18.12
N GLN A 238 -22.70 10.21 17.47
CA GLN A 238 -23.55 9.19 18.08
C GLN A 238 -22.78 7.87 18.20
N SER A 239 -22.84 7.25 19.37
CA SER A 239 -22.18 5.98 19.63
C SER A 239 -22.87 5.20 20.76
N VAL A 240 -22.23 4.12 21.17
CA VAL A 240 -22.61 3.31 22.33
C VAL A 240 -21.42 3.10 23.25
N ARG A 241 -21.70 2.70 24.49
CA ARG A 241 -20.76 1.99 25.35
C ARG A 241 -20.66 0.53 24.91
N LYS A 242 -19.65 -0.19 25.38
CA LYS A 242 -19.46 -1.62 25.09
C LYS A 242 -20.64 -2.52 25.52
N ASN A 243 -21.43 -2.09 26.50
CA ASN A 243 -22.69 -2.72 26.91
C ASN A 243 -23.90 -2.27 26.06
N LEU A 244 -23.68 -1.60 24.93
CA LEU A 244 -24.68 -1.10 23.99
C LEU A 244 -25.57 0.04 24.49
N GLN A 245 -25.25 0.65 25.63
CA GLN A 245 -25.93 1.86 26.08
C GLN A 245 -25.56 3.05 25.17
N GLU A 246 -26.56 3.75 24.63
CA GLU A 246 -26.38 4.93 23.78
C GLU A 246 -25.65 6.08 24.51
N ILE A 247 -24.77 6.77 23.78
CA ILE A 247 -24.04 7.95 24.22
C ILE A 247 -23.83 8.93 23.07
N ASP A 248 -23.71 10.22 23.40
CA ASP A 248 -23.04 11.20 22.55
C ASP A 248 -21.54 11.14 22.86
N PHE A 249 -20.78 10.54 21.94
CA PHE A 249 -19.34 10.36 22.08
C PHE A 249 -18.60 11.67 21.78
N GLU A 250 -17.77 12.09 22.72
CA GLU A 250 -16.83 13.20 22.57
C GLU A 250 -15.44 12.79 23.02
N LEU A 251 -14.42 13.06 22.21
CA LEU A 251 -13.05 12.72 22.55
C LEU A 251 -12.50 13.69 23.62
N GLN A 252 -12.25 13.19 24.82
CA GLN A 252 -11.82 14.04 25.93
C GLN A 252 -10.41 14.64 25.76
N LYS A 253 -9.45 13.84 25.27
CA LYS A 253 -8.06 14.26 25.01
C LYS A 253 -7.41 13.43 23.91
N GLY A 254 -6.66 14.07 23.01
CA GLY A 254 -5.74 13.37 22.12
C GLY A 254 -5.52 14.07 20.78
N ARG A 255 -4.27 14.10 20.32
CA ARG A 255 -3.93 14.47 18.94
C ARG A 255 -4.28 13.30 18.03
N HIS A 256 -5.03 13.57 16.97
CA HIS A 256 -5.33 12.60 15.93
C HIS A 256 -4.79 13.10 14.60
N ASP A 257 -4.64 12.15 13.69
CA ASP A 257 -4.18 12.42 12.35
C ASP A 257 -5.34 12.96 11.52
N PRO A 258 -5.29 14.18 10.97
CA PRO A 258 -6.38 14.69 10.13
C PRO A 258 -6.50 13.94 8.79
N CYS A 259 -5.49 13.19 8.37
CA CYS A 259 -5.54 12.39 7.14
C CYS A 259 -4.54 11.23 7.19
N VAL A 260 -4.95 10.06 7.70
CA VAL A 260 -4.04 8.89 7.86
C VAL A 260 -3.36 8.42 6.58
N GLY A 261 -3.99 8.61 5.42
CA GLY A 261 -3.44 8.14 4.13
C GLY A 261 -2.09 8.78 3.78
N VAL A 262 -1.83 10.02 4.20
CA VAL A 262 -0.57 10.72 3.85
C VAL A 262 0.68 10.09 4.46
N ARG A 263 0.53 9.22 5.47
CA ARG A 263 1.65 8.50 6.11
C ARG A 263 1.78 7.06 5.63
N ALA A 264 0.90 6.61 4.73
CA ALA A 264 0.85 5.22 4.32
C ALA A 264 1.96 4.83 3.33
N GLY A 265 2.57 5.81 2.65
CA GLY A 265 3.54 5.60 1.56
C GLY A 265 4.62 4.58 1.88
N VAL A 266 5.41 4.82 2.92
CA VAL A 266 6.51 3.93 3.34
C VAL A 266 6.00 2.51 3.66
N THR A 267 4.84 2.39 4.31
CA THR A 267 4.26 1.08 4.61
C THR A 267 3.82 0.35 3.34
N LEU A 268 3.21 1.06 2.39
CA LEU A 268 2.80 0.51 1.10
C LEU A 268 4.01 0.04 0.29
N GLU A 269 5.07 0.85 0.20
CA GLU A 269 6.34 0.50 -0.45
C GLU A 269 6.92 -0.77 0.18
N SER A 270 7.00 -0.83 1.51
CA SER A 270 7.53 -1.98 2.24
C SER A 270 6.72 -3.26 2.01
N ARG A 271 5.38 -3.18 2.06
CA ARG A 271 4.49 -4.33 1.80
C ARG A 271 4.61 -4.81 0.35
N MET A 272 4.67 -3.89 -0.62
CA MET A 272 4.88 -4.23 -2.03
C MET A 272 6.25 -4.91 -2.23
N ALA A 273 7.31 -4.39 -1.62
CA ALA A 273 8.64 -4.97 -1.69
C ALA A 273 8.68 -6.40 -1.14
N ILE A 274 8.04 -6.64 0.00
CA ILE A 274 7.93 -7.99 0.59
C ILE A 274 7.24 -8.95 -0.39
N GLU A 275 6.12 -8.56 -1.00
CA GLU A 275 5.40 -9.46 -1.92
C GLU A 275 6.15 -9.72 -3.22
N ILE A 276 6.86 -8.71 -3.76
CA ILE A 276 7.72 -8.85 -4.94
C ILE A 276 8.93 -9.74 -4.62
N MET A 277 9.61 -9.54 -3.49
CA MET A 277 10.71 -10.41 -3.07
C MET A 277 10.23 -11.85 -2.89
N ASN A 278 9.07 -12.04 -2.26
CA ASN A 278 8.47 -13.37 -2.11
C ASN A 278 8.17 -14.01 -3.49
N ALA A 279 7.66 -13.23 -4.45
CA ALA A 279 7.45 -13.71 -5.82
C ALA A 279 8.76 -14.14 -6.51
N VAL A 280 9.85 -13.40 -6.31
CA VAL A 280 11.19 -13.77 -6.82
C VAL A 280 11.65 -15.10 -6.23
N LEU A 281 11.60 -15.24 -4.90
CA LEU A 281 12.05 -16.46 -4.23
C LEU A 281 11.21 -17.68 -4.63
N MET A 282 9.89 -17.51 -4.74
CA MET A 282 9.00 -18.56 -5.24
C MET A 282 9.34 -18.97 -6.67
N HIS A 283 9.56 -18.00 -7.56
CA HIS A 283 9.95 -18.27 -8.94
C HIS A 283 11.27 -19.04 -9.02
N GLN A 284 12.27 -18.66 -8.22
CA GLN A 284 13.54 -19.39 -8.15
C GLN A 284 13.36 -20.84 -7.64
N SER A 285 12.44 -21.06 -6.71
CA SER A 285 12.15 -22.39 -6.13
C SER A 285 11.31 -23.32 -7.03
N ALA A 286 10.85 -22.85 -8.19
CA ALA A 286 10.05 -23.66 -9.12
C ALA A 286 10.82 -24.85 -9.70
N HIS A 287 12.16 -24.82 -9.63
CA HIS A 287 13.01 -25.94 -10.01
C HIS A 287 13.16 -26.90 -8.83
N VAL A 288 12.50 -28.06 -8.92
CA VAL A 288 12.63 -29.13 -7.92
C VAL A 288 13.95 -29.86 -8.14
N ASP A 289 14.83 -29.83 -7.13
CA ASP A 289 15.98 -30.73 -7.03
C ASP A 289 15.64 -31.87 -6.04
N PRO A 290 15.38 -33.11 -6.52
CA PRO A 290 15.09 -34.25 -5.64
C PRO A 290 16.20 -34.53 -4.61
N ALA A 291 17.45 -34.14 -4.88
CA ALA A 291 18.55 -34.32 -3.94
C ALA A 291 18.38 -33.46 -2.66
N ALA A 292 17.73 -32.30 -2.75
CA ALA A 292 17.45 -31.42 -1.62
C ALA A 292 16.41 -31.98 -0.64
N PHE A 293 15.73 -33.08 -0.99
CA PHE A 293 14.70 -33.74 -0.16
C PHE A 293 15.19 -35.04 0.50
N ARG A 294 16.50 -35.31 0.49
CA ARG A 294 17.07 -36.48 1.15
C ARG A 294 17.38 -36.16 2.63
N LEU A 295 16.63 -36.79 3.54
CA LEU A 295 16.83 -36.61 4.98
C LEU A 295 18.05 -37.39 5.50
N PHE A 296 18.33 -38.54 4.90
CA PHE A 296 19.52 -39.36 5.17
C PHE A 296 20.33 -39.44 3.89
N GLY A 297 21.64 -39.21 3.97
CA GLY A 297 22.53 -39.46 2.84
C GLY A 297 22.50 -40.94 2.47
N ASP A 298 22.74 -41.26 1.19
CA ASP A 298 23.01 -42.65 0.81
C ASP A 298 24.21 -43.11 1.65
N THR A 299 23.96 -43.96 2.65
CA THR A 299 25.01 -44.72 3.32
C THR A 299 25.48 -45.78 2.32
N GLY A 300 26.13 -45.32 1.26
CA GLY A 300 26.85 -46.17 0.33
C GLY A 300 27.87 -46.94 1.15
N GLN A 301 27.66 -48.26 1.17
CA GLN A 301 28.60 -49.26 1.63
C GLN A 301 29.98 -48.94 1.02
N HIS A 302 30.92 -48.55 1.88
CA HIS A 302 32.33 -48.80 1.59
C HIS A 302 32.51 -50.32 1.72
N GLU A 303 32.47 -51.02 0.57
CA GLU A 303 33.17 -52.32 0.42
C GLU A 303 34.68 -52.10 0.42
#